data_AF-A0A3M3AG91-F1
#
_entry.id   AF-A0A3M3AG91-F1
#
_cell.length_a   1.000
_cell.length_b   1.000
_cell.length_c   1.000
_cell.angle_alpha   90.00
_cell.angle_beta   90.00
_cell.angle_gamma   90.00
#
_symmetry.space_group_name_H-M   'P 1'
#
loop_
_entity.id
_entity.type
_entity.pdbx_description
1 polymer ?
#
loop_
_entity_poly.entity_id
_entity_poly.type
_entity_poly.pdbx_seq_one_letter_code
_entity_poly.pdbx_strand_id
1 'polypeptide(L)'
;TWMKPLVRGEETDLVEIPANWYLDDLPPMMFIKKAPNSHGFVNPRHLEEMWRDQFDWVYREHEHAVFTMTIHPDVSGRPQVLLMLERLIEHIQRHAGVKFVTFDEIADDFVRRNPRTR
;
A
#
# COMPACT_ATOMS: atom_id res chain seq x y z
N THR A 1 37.79 -2.66 -3.16
CA THR A 1 37.50 -1.84 -1.96
C THR A 1 36.01 -1.46 -2.01
N TRP A 2 35.29 -1.65 -0.90
CA TRP A 2 33.83 -1.50 -0.77
C TRP A 2 33.39 -0.10 -0.29
N MET A 3 34.34 0.78 0.05
CA MET A 3 34.07 2.16 0.50
C MET A 3 33.74 3.07 -0.70
N LYS A 4 32.63 2.77 -1.39
CA LYS A 4 32.10 3.57 -2.49
C LYS A 4 30.59 3.71 -2.31
N PRO A 5 29.99 4.84 -2.70
CA PRO A 5 28.54 5.00 -2.65
C PRO A 5 27.85 4.16 -3.73
N LEU A 6 26.53 4.00 -3.59
CA LEU A 6 25.68 3.56 -4.68
C LEU A 6 25.75 4.57 -5.84
N VAL A 7 25.90 4.08 -7.06
CA VAL A 7 25.82 4.88 -8.29
C VAL A 7 24.46 4.58 -8.93
N ARG A 8 23.62 5.60 -9.09
CA ARG A 8 22.30 5.44 -9.73
C ARG A 8 22.48 5.14 -11.22
N GLY A 9 21.55 4.36 -11.78
CA GLY A 9 21.42 4.18 -13.22
C GLY A 9 20.61 5.31 -13.86
N GLU A 10 20.14 5.07 -15.07
CA GLU A 10 19.29 6.00 -15.83
C GLU A 10 17.80 5.69 -15.64
N GLU A 11 16.97 6.71 -15.72
CA GLU A 11 15.52 6.59 -15.63
C GLU A 11 14.90 6.02 -16.93
N THR A 12 13.87 5.19 -16.79
CA THR A 12 13.14 4.58 -17.91
C THR A 12 11.70 5.10 -17.99
N ASP A 13 10.92 4.67 -18.97
CA ASP A 13 9.48 4.97 -19.06
C ASP A 13 8.62 4.07 -18.12
N LEU A 14 9.24 3.20 -17.32
CA LEU A 14 8.52 2.33 -16.37
C LEU A 14 8.01 3.13 -15.18
N VAL A 15 6.68 3.18 -15.02
CA VAL A 15 6.01 3.78 -13.86
C VAL A 15 5.95 2.77 -12.73
N GLU A 16 6.41 3.19 -11.55
CA GLU A 16 6.27 2.43 -10.31
C GLU A 16 5.07 2.97 -9.51
N ILE A 17 4.17 2.08 -9.12
CA ILE A 17 3.15 2.35 -8.09
C ILE A 17 3.63 1.62 -6.83
N PRO A 18 4.19 2.34 -5.84
CA PRO A 18 5.05 1.72 -4.86
C PRO A 18 4.37 0.62 -4.03
N ALA A 19 4.98 -0.56 -3.99
CA ALA A 19 4.69 -1.52 -2.92
C ALA A 19 5.16 -0.97 -1.56
N ASN A 20 4.48 -1.38 -0.48
CA ASN A 20 4.81 -0.92 0.87
C ASN A 20 4.51 -2.02 1.91
N TRP A 21 5.52 -2.44 2.67
CA TRP A 21 5.38 -3.44 3.74
C TRP A 21 4.40 -3.03 4.84
N TYR A 22 4.18 -1.74 5.05
CA TYR A 22 3.21 -1.23 6.02
C TYR A 22 1.77 -1.24 5.50
N LEU A 23 1.56 -1.59 4.22
CA LEU A 23 0.26 -1.73 3.56
C LEU A 23 0.16 -3.10 2.85
N ASP A 24 0.70 -4.14 3.49
CA ASP A 24 0.66 -5.55 3.04
C ASP A 24 0.06 -6.43 4.16
N ASP A 25 -0.99 -7.18 3.84
CA ASP A 25 -1.70 -8.03 4.81
C ASP A 25 -0.95 -9.32 5.17
N LEU A 26 -0.08 -9.82 4.29
CA LEU A 26 0.44 -11.18 4.37
C LEU A 26 1.47 -11.37 5.48
N PRO A 27 2.58 -10.60 5.54
CA PRO A 27 3.60 -10.80 6.56
C PRO A 27 3.06 -10.77 8.01
N PRO A 28 2.19 -9.82 8.42
CA PRO A 28 1.71 -9.77 9.81
C PRO A 28 0.70 -10.87 10.15
N MET A 29 -0.11 -11.33 9.19
CA MET A 29 -1.32 -12.12 9.45
C MET A 29 -1.34 -13.53 8.82
N MET A 30 -0.29 -13.93 8.10
CA MET A 30 -0.10 -15.31 7.65
C MET A 30 0.99 -16.03 8.46
N PHE A 31 0.62 -17.13 9.12
CA PHE A 31 1.61 -18.00 9.77
C PHE A 31 2.22 -18.97 8.76
N ILE A 32 3.54 -18.89 8.58
CA ILE A 32 4.34 -19.69 7.63
C ILE A 32 5.41 -20.47 8.40
N LYS A 33 5.14 -21.75 8.69
CA LYS A 33 6.00 -22.63 9.50
C LYS A 33 7.47 -22.70 9.08
N LYS A 34 7.74 -22.57 7.77
CA LYS A 34 9.10 -22.70 7.20
C LYS A 34 9.88 -21.38 7.19
N ALA A 35 9.26 -20.27 7.57
CA ALA A 35 9.89 -18.96 7.57
C ALA A 35 10.29 -18.56 9.01
N PRO A 36 11.58 -18.36 9.33
CA PRO A 36 12.02 -18.02 10.67
C PRO A 36 11.54 -16.63 11.14
N ASN A 37 11.21 -15.74 10.20
CA ASN A 37 10.64 -14.41 10.43
C ASN A 37 9.10 -14.40 10.30
N SER A 38 8.45 -15.57 10.34
CA SER A 38 6.99 -15.64 10.26
C SER A 38 6.35 -14.93 11.45
N HIS A 39 5.38 -14.06 11.16
CA HIS A 39 4.36 -13.69 12.11
C HIS A 39 3.13 -14.58 11.91
N GLY A 40 1.94 -13.99 11.74
CA GLY A 40 0.69 -14.72 11.54
C GLY A 40 -0.37 -14.53 12.63
N PHE A 41 -0.01 -13.81 13.69
CA PHE A 41 -0.86 -13.62 14.87
C PHE A 41 -1.02 -12.16 15.28
N VAL A 42 -0.58 -11.21 14.43
CA VAL A 42 -0.84 -9.79 14.66
C VAL A 42 -2.35 -9.55 14.57
N ASN A 43 -2.89 -8.83 15.53
CA ASN A 43 -4.32 -8.54 15.60
C ASN A 43 -4.74 -7.64 14.42
N PRO A 44 -5.74 -8.04 13.60
CA PRO A 44 -6.23 -7.23 12.50
C PRO A 44 -6.66 -5.81 12.93
N ARG A 45 -7.14 -5.63 14.17
CA ARG A 45 -7.53 -4.29 14.66
C ARG A 45 -6.35 -3.33 14.80
N HIS A 46 -5.17 -3.83 15.19
CA HIS A 46 -3.97 -2.98 15.25
C HIS A 46 -3.46 -2.66 13.85
N LEU A 47 -3.59 -3.59 12.91
CA LEU A 47 -3.23 -3.33 11.51
C LEU A 47 -4.17 -2.31 10.88
N GLU A 48 -5.47 -2.41 11.16
CA GLU A 48 -6.49 -1.42 10.78
C GLU A 48 -6.14 -0.02 11.25
N GLU A 49 -5.82 0.14 12.54
CA GLU A 49 -5.43 1.42 13.14
C GLU A 49 -4.23 2.01 12.40
N MET A 50 -3.18 1.22 12.17
CA MET A 50 -2.00 1.66 11.44
C MET A 50 -2.28 2.02 9.97
N TRP A 51 -3.19 1.32 9.29
CA TRP A 51 -3.57 1.64 7.91
C TRP A 51 -4.42 2.90 7.84
N ARG A 52 -5.30 3.13 8.82
CA ARG A 52 -6.07 4.38 8.96
C ARG A 52 -5.16 5.56 9.27
N ASP A 53 -4.19 5.41 10.17
CA ASP A 53 -3.23 6.46 10.50
C ASP A 53 -2.40 6.88 9.28
N GLN A 54 -1.96 5.90 8.46
CA GLN A 54 -1.27 6.19 7.21
C GLN A 54 -2.16 6.96 6.22
N PHE A 55 -3.42 6.53 6.06
CA PHE A 55 -4.37 7.23 5.20
C PHE A 55 -4.66 8.65 5.70
N ASP A 56 -4.94 8.83 6.99
CA ASP A 56 -5.29 10.13 7.59
C ASP A 56 -4.15 11.12 7.47
N TRP A 57 -2.91 10.66 7.66
CA TRP A 57 -1.73 11.49 7.45
C TRP A 57 -1.58 11.88 5.98
N VAL A 58 -1.69 10.92 5.05
CA VAL A 58 -1.59 11.21 3.61
C VAL A 58 -2.68 12.20 3.18
N TYR A 59 -3.92 11.98 3.61
CA TYR A 59 -5.05 12.84 3.29
C TYR A 59 -4.89 14.27 3.84
N ARG A 60 -4.27 14.42 5.02
CA ARG A 60 -4.01 15.74 5.63
C ARG A 60 -2.89 16.51 4.92
N GLU A 61 -1.83 15.81 4.51
CA GLU A 61 -0.59 16.44 4.05
C GLU A 61 -0.47 16.56 2.51
N HIS A 62 -1.24 15.79 1.75
CA HIS A 62 -1.12 15.74 0.30
C HIS A 62 -2.44 16.05 -0.41
N GLU A 63 -2.40 17.02 -1.33
CA GLU A 63 -3.54 17.32 -2.21
C GLU A 63 -3.75 16.25 -3.30
N HIS A 64 -2.67 15.60 -3.74
CA HIS A 64 -2.67 14.47 -4.66
C HIS A 64 -1.77 13.37 -4.13
N ALA A 65 -2.34 12.18 -3.98
CA ALA A 65 -1.63 10.98 -3.56
C ALA A 65 -2.33 9.73 -4.08
N VAL A 66 -1.59 8.64 -4.16
CA VAL A 66 -2.12 7.30 -4.41
C VAL A 66 -1.92 6.50 -3.13
N PHE A 67 -3.01 5.94 -2.60
CA PHE A 67 -2.99 5.11 -1.39
C PHE A 67 -3.39 3.69 -1.76
N THR A 68 -2.38 2.84 -1.98
CA THR A 68 -2.55 1.49 -2.49
C THR A 68 -2.28 0.46 -1.41
N MET A 69 -3.08 -0.59 -1.36
CA MET A 69 -3.00 -1.66 -0.36
C MET A 69 -2.82 -2.99 -1.07
N THR A 70 -1.85 -3.79 -0.62
CA THR A 70 -1.65 -5.16 -1.11
C THR A 70 -2.38 -6.12 -0.19
N ILE A 71 -3.31 -6.87 -0.76
CA ILE A 71 -4.07 -7.89 -0.03
C ILE A 71 -4.02 -9.22 -0.75
N HIS A 72 -4.11 -10.30 0.01
CA HIS A 72 -4.07 -11.66 -0.53
C HIS A 72 -5.35 -12.41 -0.13
N PRO A 73 -6.00 -13.16 -1.03
CA PRO A 73 -7.17 -13.96 -0.66
C PRO A 73 -6.87 -14.96 0.47
N ASP A 74 -5.61 -15.40 0.57
CA ASP A 74 -5.09 -16.27 1.64
C ASP A 74 -5.25 -15.70 3.06
N VAL A 75 -5.29 -14.37 3.17
CA VAL A 75 -5.35 -13.62 4.43
C VAL A 75 -6.60 -12.76 4.50
N SER A 76 -6.77 -11.84 3.55
CA SER A 76 -7.93 -10.94 3.46
C SER A 76 -9.25 -11.64 3.12
N GLY A 77 -9.24 -12.92 2.75
CA GLY A 77 -10.45 -13.74 2.69
C GLY A 77 -10.94 -14.26 4.05
N ARG A 78 -10.18 -14.06 5.14
CA ARG A 78 -10.54 -14.58 6.47
C ARG A 78 -11.51 -13.63 7.19
N PRO A 79 -12.52 -14.13 7.92
CA PRO A 79 -13.60 -13.30 8.49
C PRO A 79 -13.13 -12.10 9.33
N GLN A 80 -12.12 -12.28 10.19
CA GLN A 80 -11.60 -11.20 11.02
C GLN A 80 -10.90 -10.08 10.23
N VAL A 81 -10.35 -10.41 9.05
CA VAL A 81 -9.71 -9.45 8.15
C VAL A 81 -10.74 -8.82 7.23
N LEU A 82 -11.76 -9.57 6.78
CA LEU A 82 -12.91 -9.01 6.07
C LEU A 82 -13.57 -7.88 6.88
N LEU A 83 -13.84 -8.10 8.17
CA LEU A 83 -14.41 -7.07 9.03
C LEU A 83 -13.47 -5.86 9.21
N MET A 84 -12.15 -6.05 9.18
CA MET A 84 -11.17 -4.94 9.16
C MET A 84 -11.29 -4.13 7.88
N LEU A 85 -11.34 -4.80 6.72
CA LEU A 85 -11.43 -4.15 5.42
C LEU A 85 -12.75 -3.38 5.26
N GLU A 86 -13.88 -3.92 5.74
CA GLU A 86 -15.17 -3.20 5.75
C GLU A 86 -15.04 -1.85 6.47
N ARG A 87 -14.53 -1.84 7.70
CA ARG A 87 -14.34 -0.60 8.48
C ARG A 87 -13.35 0.37 7.83
N LEU A 88 -12.28 -0.15 7.26
CA LEU A 88 -11.27 0.68 6.59
C LEU A 88 -11.84 1.34 5.32
N ILE A 89 -12.56 0.58 4.49
CA ILE A 89 -13.23 1.09 3.29
C ILE A 89 -14.26 2.16 3.69
N GLU A 90 -15.09 1.89 4.69
CA GLU A 90 -16.05 2.87 5.21
C GLU A 90 -15.38 4.15 5.73
N HIS A 91 -14.24 4.03 6.40
CA HIS A 91 -13.46 5.20 6.85
C HIS A 91 -12.95 6.01 5.66
N ILE A 92 -12.29 5.37 4.70
CA ILE A 92 -11.74 6.01 3.50
C ILE A 92 -12.84 6.70 2.68
N GLN A 93 -13.99 6.05 2.48
CA GLN A 93 -15.11 6.59 1.69
C GLN A 93 -15.73 7.88 2.25
N ARG A 94 -15.53 8.20 3.53
CA ARG A 94 -16.06 9.42 4.16
C ARG A 94 -15.29 10.69 3.78
N HIS A 95 -14.15 10.55 3.11
CA HIS A 95 -13.26 11.66 2.80
C HIS A 95 -13.52 12.22 1.40
N ALA A 96 -13.70 13.54 1.30
CA ALA A 96 -13.97 14.20 0.04
C ALA A 96 -12.77 14.09 -0.92
N GLY A 97 -13.02 13.88 -2.21
CA GLY A 97 -11.95 13.76 -3.21
C GLY A 97 -11.37 12.36 -3.38
N VAL A 98 -11.69 11.41 -2.49
CA VAL A 98 -11.30 10.00 -2.64
C VAL A 98 -11.98 9.38 -3.87
N LYS A 99 -11.20 8.60 -4.63
CA LYS A 99 -11.67 7.78 -5.74
C LYS A 99 -11.03 6.41 -5.66
N PHE A 100 -11.84 5.36 -5.70
CA PHE A 100 -11.36 3.98 -5.85
C PHE A 100 -11.15 3.71 -7.34
N VAL A 101 -9.94 3.30 -7.70
CA VAL A 101 -9.49 3.10 -9.08
C VAL A 101 -8.61 1.86 -9.16
N THR A 102 -8.40 1.38 -10.37
CA THR A 102 -7.42 0.35 -10.69
C THR A 102 -5.99 0.91 -10.71
N PHE A 103 -4.99 0.05 -10.63
CA PHE A 103 -3.58 0.45 -10.77
C PHE A 103 -3.28 1.00 -12.17
N ASP A 104 -3.96 0.51 -13.21
CA ASP A 104 -3.80 0.99 -14.58
C ASP A 104 -4.26 2.45 -14.72
N GLU A 105 -5.41 2.80 -14.13
CA GLU A 105 -5.90 4.19 -14.09
C GLU A 105 -4.96 5.12 -13.30
N ILE A 106 -4.29 4.61 -12.26
CA ILE A 106 -3.25 5.36 -11.54
C ILE A 106 -2.05 5.64 -12.46
N ALA A 107 -1.57 4.61 -13.18
CA ALA A 107 -0.45 4.76 -14.10
C ALA A 107 -0.77 5.74 -15.24
N ASP A 108 -1.97 5.62 -15.83
CA ASP A 108 -2.47 6.55 -16.85
C ASP A 108 -2.56 8.00 -16.34
N ASP A 109 -3.09 8.22 -15.13
CA ASP A 109 -3.12 9.57 -14.54
C ASP A 109 -1.71 10.11 -14.31
N PHE A 110 -0.80 9.27 -13.80
CA PHE A 110 0.57 9.67 -13.52
C PHE A 110 1.32 10.10 -14.79
N VAL A 111 1.26 9.30 -15.86
CA VAL A 111 1.91 9.61 -17.15
C VAL A 111 1.35 10.88 -17.75
N ARG A 112 0.02 11.06 -17.71
CA ARG A 112 -0.64 12.27 -18.22
C ARG A 112 -0.25 13.52 -17.42
N ARG A 113 -0.13 13.40 -16.09
CA ARG A 113 0.19 14.50 -15.18
C ARG A 113 1.67 14.89 -15.22
N ASN A 114 2.54 13.90 -15.43
CA ASN A 114 4.00 14.06 -15.38
C ASN A 114 4.66 13.50 -16.65
N PRO A 115 4.37 14.06 -17.83
CA PRO A 115 4.95 13.56 -19.07
C PRO A 115 6.46 13.76 -19.08
N ARG A 116 7.21 12.72 -19.51
CA ARG A 116 8.66 12.84 -19.68
C ARG A 116 8.99 13.67 -20.91
N THR A 117 9.62 14.82 -20.73
CA THR A 117 10.34 15.51 -21.81
C THR A 117 11.63 14.78 -22.10
N ARG A 118 11.73 14.20 -23.30
CA ARG A 118 12.97 13.64 -23.83
C ARG A 118 13.88 14.74 -24.38
#